data_AF-A0A158HDU4-F1
#
_entry.id   AF-A0A158HDU4-F1
#
_cell.length_a   1.000
_cell.length_b   1.000
_cell.length_c   1.000
_cell.angle_alpha   90.00
_cell.angle_beta   90.00
_cell.angle_gamma   90.00
#
_symmetry.space_group_name_H-M   'P 1'
#
loop_
_entity.id
_entity.type
_entity.pdbx_description
1 polymer ?
#
loop_
_entity_poly.entity_id
_entity_poly.type
_entity_poly.pdbx_seq_one_letter_code
_entity_poly.pdbx_strand_id
1 'polypeptide(L)'
;MTQELLSTQAAAELVAAEIDESGGVTYWSRYLTNNRREDRSPPHRIPFQRIGGGAFYLRPDVAAFIAFEKSRRLGVLKLSGRAAEALRAFGIGEAGGGTTGRNLDCTLTAQLDSTTGTPYAQLVIQDPLLVFRVEPDQLRELHSEIAATLKAFERWAK
;
A
#
# COMPACT_ATOMS: atom_id res chain seq x y z
N MET A 1 29.61 15.55 12.71
CA MET A 1 28.43 16.36 13.11
C MET A 1 27.67 15.57 14.17
N THR A 2 27.53 16.10 15.36
CA THR A 2 26.85 15.43 16.49
C THR A 2 25.37 15.27 16.11
N GLN A 3 24.89 14.03 16.00
CA GLN A 3 23.49 13.77 15.70
C GLN A 3 22.65 14.15 16.92
N GLU A 4 21.78 15.14 16.77
CA GLU A 4 20.92 15.63 17.86
C GLU A 4 19.84 14.59 18.20
N LEU A 5 19.83 14.16 19.45
CA LEU A 5 18.86 13.24 20.01
C LEU A 5 17.74 14.01 20.73
N LEU A 6 16.52 13.80 20.27
CA LEU A 6 15.30 14.40 20.80
C LEU A 6 14.66 13.46 21.82
N SER A 7 14.30 13.98 22.98
CA SER A 7 13.42 13.25 23.91
C SER A 7 12.05 13.00 23.26
N THR A 8 11.25 12.09 23.82
CA THR A 8 9.87 11.89 23.35
C THR A 8 9.06 13.19 23.38
N GLN A 9 9.28 14.04 24.39
CA GLN A 9 8.61 15.34 24.51
C GLN A 9 9.06 16.31 23.39
N ALA A 10 10.36 16.47 23.18
CA ALA A 10 10.90 17.35 22.14
C ALA A 10 10.53 16.88 20.72
N ALA A 11 10.48 15.56 20.50
CA ALA A 11 9.99 14.99 19.24
C ALA A 11 8.50 15.27 19.04
N ALA A 12 7.68 15.16 20.09
CA ALA A 12 6.25 15.48 20.03
C ALA A 12 5.99 16.96 19.75
N GLU A 13 6.77 17.85 20.36
CA GLU A 13 6.72 19.30 20.09
C GLU A 13 7.04 19.61 18.63
N LEU A 14 8.08 18.97 18.08
CA LEU A 14 8.46 19.13 16.68
C LEU A 14 7.37 18.66 15.72
N VAL A 15 6.70 17.54 16.03
CA VAL A 15 5.58 17.05 15.22
C VAL A 15 4.37 17.97 15.34
N ALA A 16 4.02 18.42 16.54
CA ALA A 16 2.86 19.28 16.78
C ALA A 16 2.99 20.67 16.14
N ALA A 17 4.22 21.19 16.03
CA ALA A 17 4.48 22.45 15.34
C ALA A 17 4.17 22.37 13.82
N GLU A 18 4.24 21.17 13.26
CA GLU A 18 4.14 20.93 11.82
C GLU A 18 2.82 20.29 11.40
N ILE A 19 2.16 19.58 12.31
CA ILE A 19 0.95 18.82 12.05
C ILE A 19 -0.07 19.13 13.14
N ASP A 20 -1.08 19.90 12.76
CA ASP A 20 -2.19 20.23 13.64
C ASP A 20 -3.06 18.98 13.89
N GLU A 21 -3.33 18.73 15.16
CA GLU A 21 -4.10 17.57 15.64
C GLU A 21 -4.78 17.92 16.95
N SER A 22 -5.98 17.40 17.16
CA SER A 22 -6.72 17.62 18.39
C SER A 22 -5.95 17.03 19.57
N GLY A 23 -5.51 17.89 20.50
CA GLY A 23 -4.67 17.52 21.63
C GLY A 23 -3.16 17.77 21.44
N GLY A 24 -2.73 18.28 20.28
CA GLY A 24 -1.40 18.84 20.02
C GLY A 24 -0.24 17.97 20.52
N VAL A 25 0.68 18.57 21.26
CA VAL A 25 1.89 17.89 21.78
C VAL A 25 1.55 16.67 22.64
N THR A 26 0.51 16.75 23.46
CA THR A 26 0.08 15.64 24.34
C THR A 26 -0.37 14.42 23.54
N TYR A 27 -1.11 14.65 22.46
CA TYR A 27 -1.49 13.59 21.53
C TYR A 27 -0.25 12.93 20.93
N TRP A 28 0.68 13.73 20.39
CA TRP A 28 1.87 13.21 19.70
C TRP A 28 2.84 12.48 20.64
N SER A 29 2.99 12.92 21.88
CA SER A 29 3.79 12.24 22.90
C SER A 29 3.24 10.84 23.22
N ARG A 30 1.91 10.72 23.34
CA ARG A 30 1.23 9.43 23.49
C ARG A 30 1.36 8.57 22.23
N TYR A 31 1.24 9.17 21.04
CA TYR A 31 1.45 8.47 19.78
C TYR A 31 2.84 7.87 19.71
N LEU A 32 3.90 8.65 19.95
CA LEU A 32 5.29 8.17 19.94
C LEU A 32 5.52 7.05 20.96
N THR A 33 4.85 7.13 22.12
CA THR A 33 4.86 6.08 23.13
C THR A 33 4.22 4.79 22.66
N ASN A 34 3.11 4.86 21.94
CA ASN A 34 2.49 3.69 21.34
C ASN A 34 3.25 3.20 20.10
N ASN A 35 3.91 4.10 19.37
CA ASN A 35 4.67 3.79 18.17
C ASN A 35 5.89 2.89 18.47
N ARG A 36 6.50 3.04 19.65
CA ARG A 36 7.61 2.19 20.10
C ARG A 36 7.21 0.84 20.72
N ARG A 37 5.91 0.59 20.89
CA ARG A 37 5.42 -0.66 21.48
C ARG A 37 5.43 -1.78 20.45
N GLU A 38 6.08 -2.88 20.79
CA GLU A 38 6.22 -4.07 19.93
C GLU A 38 4.87 -4.76 19.68
N ASP A 39 3.94 -4.69 20.65
CA ASP A 39 2.57 -5.25 20.56
C ASP A 39 1.62 -4.46 19.64
N ARG A 40 2.10 -3.41 18.97
CA ARG A 40 1.30 -2.55 18.10
C ARG A 40 1.88 -2.54 16.69
N SER A 41 1.06 -2.36 15.67
CA SER A 41 1.53 -2.27 14.27
C SER A 41 1.15 -0.91 13.66
N PRO A 42 1.86 0.17 14.00
CA PRO A 42 1.57 1.50 13.45
C PRO A 42 1.93 1.55 11.96
N PRO A 43 1.29 2.44 11.17
CA PRO A 43 1.54 2.58 9.74
C PRO A 43 3.00 2.91 9.37
N HIS A 44 3.70 3.63 10.25
CA HIS A 44 5.12 3.93 10.12
C HIS A 44 5.79 3.85 11.48
N ARG A 45 6.85 3.04 11.58
CA ARG A 45 7.68 2.92 12.79
C ARG A 45 8.79 3.94 12.75
N ILE A 46 8.90 4.75 13.81
CA ILE A 46 9.99 5.71 13.93
C ILE A 46 11.13 5.05 14.70
N PRO A 47 12.34 4.97 14.14
CA PRO A 47 13.51 4.49 14.86
C PRO A 47 13.75 5.30 16.14
N PHE A 48 14.13 4.62 17.20
CA PHE A 48 14.46 5.25 18.47
C PHE A 48 15.61 4.50 19.15
N GLN A 49 16.33 5.21 20.01
CA GLN A 49 17.40 4.67 20.84
C GLN A 49 16.98 4.74 22.31
N ARG A 50 17.30 3.69 23.06
CA ARG A 50 17.17 3.72 24.52
C ARG A 50 18.49 4.14 25.14
N ILE A 51 18.46 5.24 25.89
CA ILE A 51 19.63 5.74 26.63
C ILE A 51 19.19 5.87 28.09
N GLY A 52 19.76 5.04 28.96
CA GLY A 52 19.26 4.86 30.31
C GLY A 52 17.79 4.40 30.30
N GLY A 53 16.94 5.06 31.11
CA GLY A 53 15.50 4.81 31.16
C GLY A 53 14.66 5.54 30.09
N GLY A 54 15.29 6.36 29.25
CA GLY A 54 14.60 7.22 28.28
C GLY A 54 14.63 6.69 26.85
N ALA A 55 13.62 7.05 26.06
CA ALA A 55 13.57 6.83 24.62
C ALA A 55 13.85 8.14 23.87
N PHE A 56 14.79 8.08 22.93
CA PHE A 56 15.28 9.23 22.17
C PHE A 56 15.21 8.97 20.67
N TYR A 57 14.93 10.02 19.91
CA TYR A 57 14.73 9.98 18.48
C TYR A 57 15.79 10.84 17.80
N LEU A 58 16.31 10.40 16.66
CA LEU A 58 17.13 11.29 15.85
C LEU A 58 16.23 12.33 15.19
N ARG A 59 16.63 13.60 15.22
CA ARG A 59 15.92 14.67 14.49
C ARG A 59 15.58 14.33 13.03
N PRO A 60 16.48 13.74 12.21
CA PRO A 60 16.13 13.35 10.82
C PRO A 60 15.02 12.29 10.74
N ASP A 61 14.94 11.36 11.68
CA ASP A 61 13.90 10.33 11.69
C ASP A 61 12.53 10.92 12.04
N VAL A 62 12.49 11.88 12.97
CA VAL A 62 11.27 12.64 13.29
C VAL A 62 10.83 13.48 12.10
N ALA A 63 11.76 14.14 11.40
CA ALA A 63 11.46 14.90 10.19
C ALA A 63 10.90 14.02 9.05
N ALA A 64 11.49 12.82 8.85
CA ALA A 64 11.00 11.84 7.89
C ALA A 64 9.57 11.38 8.23
N PHE A 65 9.30 11.14 9.52
CA PHE A 65 7.95 10.84 10.00
C PHE A 65 6.96 11.99 9.75
N ILE A 66 7.34 13.24 10.04
CA ILE A 66 6.48 14.41 9.78
C ILE A 66 6.13 14.48 8.29
N ALA A 67 7.10 14.28 7.40
CA ALA A 67 6.87 14.25 5.96
C ALA A 67 5.91 13.12 5.56
N PHE A 68 6.12 11.90 6.09
CA PHE A 68 5.22 10.77 5.89
C PHE A 68 3.79 11.08 6.38
N GLU A 69 3.64 11.60 7.59
CA GLU A 69 2.33 11.84 8.22
C GLU A 69 1.58 12.97 7.53
N LYS A 70 2.27 14.04 7.10
CA LYS A 70 1.68 15.08 6.22
C LYS A 70 1.22 14.48 4.89
N SER A 71 2.03 13.64 4.26
CA SER A 71 1.68 12.99 2.99
C SER A 71 0.50 12.02 3.13
N ARG A 72 0.44 11.30 4.25
CA ARG A 72 -0.66 10.39 4.62
C ARG A 72 -1.96 11.14 4.84
N ARG A 73 -1.93 12.25 5.60
CA ARG A 73 -3.11 13.09 5.90
C ARG A 73 -3.65 13.82 4.68
N LEU A 74 -2.76 14.21 3.76
CA LEU A 74 -3.15 14.84 2.51
C LEU A 74 -3.69 13.84 1.47
N GLY A 75 -3.63 12.53 1.72
CA GLY A 75 -4.03 11.51 0.74
C GLY A 75 -3.12 11.45 -0.50
N VAL A 76 -1.99 12.16 -0.49
CA VAL A 76 -1.06 12.30 -1.62
C VAL A 76 0.29 11.71 -1.23
N LEU A 77 0.37 10.38 -1.19
CA LEU A 77 1.64 9.75 -1.53
C LEU A 77 1.72 9.71 -3.05
N LYS A 78 2.44 10.67 -3.65
CA LYS A 78 3.11 10.42 -4.93
C LYS A 78 4.24 9.42 -4.66
N LEU A 79 3.86 8.16 -4.47
CA LEU A 79 4.78 7.06 -4.72
C LEU A 79 5.27 7.27 -6.17
N SER A 80 6.58 7.32 -6.37
CA SER A 80 7.16 7.42 -7.71
C SER A 80 7.95 6.14 -8.00
N GLY A 81 7.92 5.71 -9.27
CA GLY A 81 8.55 4.46 -9.73
C GLY A 81 7.77 3.19 -9.42
N ARG A 82 8.43 2.03 -9.53
CA ARG A 82 7.83 0.67 -9.49
C ARG A 82 7.02 0.36 -8.22
N ALA A 83 7.38 0.96 -7.08
CA ALA A 83 6.65 0.77 -5.82
C ALA A 83 5.25 1.43 -5.85
N ALA A 84 5.09 2.51 -6.61
CA ALA A 84 3.81 3.18 -6.84
C ALA A 84 2.88 2.34 -7.71
N GLU A 85 3.45 1.77 -8.77
CA GLU A 85 2.74 0.89 -9.72
C GLU A 85 2.28 -0.38 -9.01
N ALA A 86 3.12 -0.97 -8.16
CA ALA A 86 2.74 -2.14 -7.37
C ALA A 86 1.57 -1.82 -6.42
N LEU A 87 1.65 -0.76 -5.61
CA LEU A 87 0.58 -0.44 -4.67
C LEU A 87 -0.74 -0.05 -5.36
N ARG A 88 -0.66 0.63 -6.51
CA ARG A 88 -1.84 0.86 -7.37
C ARG A 88 -2.38 -0.45 -7.94
N ALA A 89 -1.54 -1.37 -8.41
CA ALA A 89 -1.98 -2.67 -8.93
C ALA A 89 -2.76 -3.48 -7.87
N PHE A 90 -2.39 -3.36 -6.59
CA PHE A 90 -3.15 -3.96 -5.48
C PHE A 90 -4.42 -3.18 -5.09
N GLY A 91 -4.61 -1.94 -5.57
CA GLY A 91 -5.77 -1.10 -5.24
C GLY A 91 -5.77 -0.58 -3.80
N ILE A 92 -4.60 -0.51 -3.16
CA ILE A 92 -4.48 -0.11 -1.76
C ILE A 92 -4.85 1.38 -1.64
N GLY A 93 -5.96 1.68 -0.96
CA GLY A 93 -6.51 3.03 -0.80
C GLY A 93 -7.62 3.39 -1.79
N GLU A 94 -7.99 2.48 -2.69
CA GLU A 94 -9.11 2.64 -3.64
C GLU A 94 -10.33 1.81 -3.21
N ALA A 95 -11.53 2.24 -3.60
CA ALA A 95 -12.76 1.53 -3.24
C ALA A 95 -12.82 0.17 -3.94
N GLY A 96 -12.90 -0.92 -3.18
CA GLY A 96 -12.90 -2.29 -3.72
C GLY A 96 -11.52 -2.94 -3.91
N GLY A 97 -10.44 -2.26 -3.51
CA GLY A 97 -9.08 -2.80 -3.42
C GLY A 97 -8.60 -3.04 -1.98
N GLY A 98 -7.55 -3.84 -1.81
CA GLY A 98 -7.03 -4.21 -0.50
C GLY A 98 -5.64 -4.83 -0.51
N THR A 99 -5.17 -5.32 0.63
CA THR A 99 -3.82 -5.91 0.77
C THR A 99 -3.63 -7.21 -0.02
N THR A 100 -4.72 -7.81 -0.50
CA THR A 100 -4.73 -9.05 -1.32
C THR A 100 -5.01 -8.78 -2.79
N GLY A 101 -5.15 -7.51 -3.20
CA GLY A 101 -5.42 -7.12 -4.59
C GLY A 101 -6.74 -6.38 -4.74
N ARG A 102 -7.06 -6.06 -6.01
CA ARG A 102 -8.35 -5.52 -6.43
C ARG A 102 -9.34 -6.65 -6.68
N ASN A 103 -10.63 -6.39 -6.46
CA ASN A 103 -11.67 -7.26 -6.99
C ASN A 103 -11.56 -7.27 -8.53
N LEU A 104 -11.59 -8.47 -9.11
CA LEU A 104 -11.55 -8.62 -10.56
C LEU A 104 -12.91 -8.24 -11.15
N ASP A 105 -12.94 -7.16 -11.93
CA ASP A 105 -14.05 -6.81 -12.82
C ASP A 105 -13.56 -6.88 -14.26
N CYS A 106 -13.96 -7.95 -14.97
CA CYS A 106 -13.56 -8.17 -16.34
C CYS A 106 -14.63 -8.85 -17.18
N THR A 107 -14.59 -8.60 -18.49
CA THR A 107 -15.39 -9.31 -19.49
C THR A 107 -14.48 -10.01 -20.50
N LEU A 108 -14.87 -11.22 -20.90
CA LEU A 108 -14.18 -12.00 -21.91
C LEU A 108 -15.15 -12.31 -23.05
N THR A 109 -14.82 -11.89 -24.27
CA THR A 109 -15.69 -12.05 -25.43
C THR A 109 -14.92 -12.60 -26.64
N ALA A 110 -15.57 -13.43 -27.46
CA ALA A 110 -15.00 -13.87 -28.72
C ALA A 110 -15.12 -12.77 -29.78
N GLN A 111 -14.07 -12.54 -30.53
CA GLN A 111 -13.97 -11.51 -31.56
C GLN A 111 -13.32 -12.08 -32.83
N LEU A 112 -13.50 -11.38 -33.94
CA LEU A 112 -12.84 -11.67 -35.22
C LEU A 112 -12.02 -10.45 -35.64
N ASP A 113 -10.77 -10.68 -36.03
CA ASP A 113 -9.95 -9.62 -36.61
C ASP A 113 -10.54 -9.20 -37.97
N SER A 114 -10.90 -7.93 -38.12
CA SER A 114 -11.53 -7.43 -39.34
C SER A 114 -10.57 -7.38 -40.54
N THR A 115 -9.26 -7.40 -40.30
CA THR A 115 -8.23 -7.33 -41.34
C THR A 115 -7.77 -8.73 -41.74
N THR A 116 -7.52 -9.61 -40.76
CA THR A 116 -6.97 -10.95 -41.02
C THR A 116 -8.01 -12.07 -41.00
N GLY A 117 -9.23 -11.79 -40.53
CA GLY A 117 -10.27 -12.80 -40.32
C GLY A 117 -9.94 -13.82 -39.23
N THR A 118 -8.91 -13.58 -38.42
CA THR A 118 -8.44 -14.53 -37.40
C THR A 118 -9.25 -14.37 -36.12
N PRO A 119 -9.81 -15.45 -35.53
CA PRO A 119 -10.55 -15.38 -34.27
C PRO A 119 -9.60 -15.17 -33.10
N TYR A 120 -10.03 -14.35 -32.13
CA TYR A 120 -9.34 -14.12 -30.88
C TYR A 120 -10.34 -13.88 -29.75
N ALA A 121 -9.89 -13.97 -28.50
CA ALA A 121 -10.69 -13.53 -27.37
C ALA A 121 -10.22 -12.15 -26.91
N GLN A 122 -11.17 -11.25 -26.65
CA GLN A 122 -10.92 -9.96 -26.06
C GLN A 122 -11.24 -10.00 -24.57
N LEU A 123 -10.20 -9.83 -23.74
CA LEU A 123 -10.33 -9.68 -22.29
C LEU A 123 -10.26 -8.20 -21.94
N VAL A 124 -11.32 -7.67 -21.34
CA VAL A 124 -11.40 -6.29 -20.87
C VAL A 124 -11.42 -6.28 -19.35
N ILE A 125 -10.43 -5.69 -18.72
CA ILE A 125 -10.39 -5.40 -17.28
C ILE A 125 -10.84 -3.95 -17.11
N GLN A 126 -11.80 -3.68 -16.22
CA GLN A 126 -12.42 -2.35 -16.11
C GLN A 126 -11.62 -1.37 -15.25
N ASP A 127 -10.89 -1.85 -14.24
CA ASP A 127 -10.15 -0.98 -13.30
C ASP A 127 -8.79 -1.56 -12.87
N PRO A 128 -7.67 -1.07 -13.47
CA PRO A 128 -7.61 -0.06 -14.52
C PRO A 128 -8.14 -0.60 -15.85
N LEU A 129 -8.63 0.29 -16.72
CA LEU A 129 -9.11 -0.10 -18.05
C LEU A 129 -7.95 -0.66 -18.89
N LEU A 130 -7.95 -1.98 -19.07
CA LEU A 130 -6.97 -2.71 -19.89
C LEU A 130 -7.70 -3.64 -20.83
N VAL A 131 -7.28 -3.65 -22.10
CA VAL A 131 -7.85 -4.52 -23.13
C VAL A 131 -6.75 -5.40 -23.69
N PHE A 132 -6.92 -6.71 -23.57
CA PHE A 132 -5.99 -7.71 -24.08
C PHE A 132 -6.63 -8.45 -25.26
N ARG A 133 -5.82 -8.62 -26.31
CA ARG A 133 -6.05 -9.64 -27.33
C ARG A 133 -5.42 -10.93 -26.83
N VAL A 134 -6.23 -11.96 -26.68
CA VAL A 134 -5.82 -13.28 -26.21
C VAL A 134 -6.02 -14.28 -27.34
N GLU A 135 -4.94 -14.89 -27.78
CA GLU A 135 -5.00 -15.90 -28.84
C GLU A 135 -5.62 -17.21 -28.30
N PRO A 136 -6.21 -18.05 -29.17
CA PRO A 136 -6.89 -19.28 -28.72
C PRO A 136 -6.02 -20.20 -27.85
N ASP A 137 -4.72 -20.30 -28.14
CA ASP A 137 -3.78 -21.12 -27.37
C ASP A 137 -3.57 -20.55 -25.95
N GLN A 138 -3.37 -19.23 -25.84
CA GLN A 138 -3.26 -18.53 -24.55
C GLN A 138 -4.55 -18.63 -23.73
N LEU A 139 -5.71 -18.61 -24.39
CA LEU A 139 -6.98 -18.79 -23.71
C LEU A 139 -7.12 -20.19 -23.10
N ARG A 140 -6.61 -21.22 -23.79
CA ARG A 140 -6.59 -22.60 -23.24
C ARG A 140 -5.67 -22.71 -22.03
N GLU A 141 -4.51 -22.06 -22.07
CA GLU A 141 -3.58 -22.00 -20.92
C GLU A 141 -4.25 -21.33 -19.72
N LEU A 142 -4.84 -20.15 -19.92
CA LEU A 142 -5.55 -19.41 -18.87
C LEU A 142 -6.70 -20.23 -18.26
N HIS A 143 -7.48 -20.91 -19.10
CA HIS A 143 -8.55 -21.80 -18.64
C HIS A 143 -8.02 -22.92 -17.74
N SER A 144 -6.87 -23.52 -18.09
CA SER A 144 -6.24 -24.56 -17.29
C SER A 144 -5.78 -24.04 -15.92
N GLU A 145 -5.15 -22.87 -15.85
CA GLU A 145 -4.71 -22.25 -14.60
C GLU A 145 -5.87 -21.89 -13.66
N ILE A 146 -6.95 -21.33 -14.23
CA ILE A 146 -8.17 -21.02 -13.46
C ILE A 146 -8.78 -22.30 -12.90
N ALA A 147 -8.94 -23.33 -13.73
CA ALA A 147 -9.50 -24.61 -13.30
C ALA A 147 -8.66 -25.29 -12.20
N ALA A 148 -7.33 -25.21 -12.28
CA ALA A 148 -6.43 -25.72 -11.25
C ALA A 148 -6.56 -24.95 -9.93
N THR A 149 -6.65 -23.62 -10.00
CA THR A 149 -6.84 -22.75 -8.82
C THR A 149 -8.20 -23.00 -8.14
N LEU A 150 -9.28 -23.14 -8.92
CA LEU A 150 -10.61 -23.45 -8.39
C LEU A 150 -10.63 -24.79 -7.63
N LYS A 151 -9.99 -25.82 -8.17
CA LYS A 151 -9.85 -27.11 -7.47
C LYS A 151 -9.10 -26.98 -6.14
N ALA A 152 -8.13 -26.07 -6.04
CA ALA A 152 -7.43 -25.82 -4.78
C ALA A 152 -8.37 -25.18 -3.73
N PHE A 153 -9.20 -24.21 -4.14
CA PHE A 153 -10.20 -23.60 -3.26
C PHE A 153 -11.22 -24.63 -2.75
N GLU A 154 -11.73 -25.50 -3.63
CA GLU A 154 -12.65 -26.59 -3.26
C GLU A 154 -12.04 -27.55 -2.23
N ARG A 155 -10.72 -27.77 -2.26
CA ARG A 155 -10.02 -28.60 -1.28
C ARG A 155 -9.90 -27.93 0.09
N TRP A 156 -9.73 -26.61 0.13
CA TRP A 156 -9.63 -25.85 1.38
C TRP A 156 -10.99 -25.59 2.03
N ALA A 157 -12.07 -25.64 1.26
CA ALA A 157 -13.43 -25.46 1.74
C ALA A 157 -14.06 -26.73 2.35
N LYS A 158 -13.35 -27.88 2.33
CA LYS A 158 -13.72 -29.14 3.00
C LYS A 158 -13.02 -29.26 4.34
#